data_AF-A0A9W4W7Y9-F1
#
_entry.id   AF-A0A9W4W7Y9-F1
#
_cell.length_a   1.000
_cell.length_b   1.000
_cell.length_c   1.000
_cell.angle_alpha   90.00
_cell.angle_beta   90.00
_cell.angle_gamma   90.00
#
_symmetry.space_group_name_H-M   'P 1'
#
loop_
_entity.id
_entity.type
_entity.pdbx_description
1 polymer ?
#
loop_
_entity_poly.entity_id
_entity_poly.type
_entity_poly.pdbx_seq_one_letter_code
_entity_poly.pdbx_strand_id
1 'polypeptide(L)'
;MKDLFPGHFKESEKSLKQVWDSCIFVFDANILLNFYRYSDSTRREFLQLLKKIQGRVWLPHRAAEEYLNNRLSVIDQQERSYDDTIKSINSLRSDLYNARQHPFVSQQTMRQVSEVFDLLCNELSENKGIHTKRISNDEIKESISSIFENSVGQPYSREELEKMIIDGEERYKQKIPPGFKDGTKSGDSDVFTEKCRKYGDLIVWNQVIDKSIETKKGIVLVTDDKKEDWWEKFKGKTVGPRPELVKEFKDRAENTFHMYQADRFLELARENLNEQVSDEIVEEIREVRRRDKLANKKMKEMEFVKRRKIKVHHLMDELEQTRSQMISYENEMKMLQEKRHMIEAERNNLREHSNHMLHEGDRGVDGERLLQHYEAVSENYIQIKNHLEHSKSKYSEMSHRMMSLEQELAHSMKIIEQENAADS
;
A
#
# COMPACT_ATOMS: atom_id res chain seq x y z
N MET A 1 42.06 -3.91 0.42
CA MET A 1 40.80 -4.20 1.15
C MET A 1 39.90 -2.98 1.24
N LYS A 2 40.35 -1.86 1.79
CA LYS A 2 39.53 -0.64 1.88
C LYS A 2 39.00 -0.16 0.52
N ASP A 3 39.87 -0.14 -0.50
CA ASP A 3 39.47 0.34 -1.83
C ASP A 3 38.51 -0.61 -2.57
N LEU A 4 38.60 -1.91 -2.33
CA LEU A 4 37.73 -2.92 -2.96
C LEU A 4 36.37 -3.07 -2.26
N PHE A 5 36.29 -2.64 -1.00
CA PHE A 5 35.10 -2.79 -0.14
C PHE A 5 34.78 -1.48 0.58
N PRO A 6 34.64 -0.35 -0.13
CA PRO A 6 34.57 0.98 0.50
C PRO A 6 33.40 1.10 1.49
N GLY A 7 32.28 0.43 1.21
CA GLY A 7 31.10 0.43 2.08
C GLY A 7 31.25 -0.30 3.43
N HIS A 8 32.25 -1.15 3.59
CA HIS A 8 32.47 -1.91 4.84
C HIS A 8 33.41 -1.22 5.83
N PHE A 9 34.07 -0.13 5.43
CA PHE A 9 35.00 0.59 6.28
C PHE A 9 34.42 1.96 6.63
N LYS A 10 34.28 2.21 7.93
CA LYS A 10 33.84 3.53 8.41
C LYS A 10 34.87 4.59 8.02
N GLU A 11 34.40 5.66 7.38
CA GLU A 11 35.22 6.85 7.14
C GLU A 11 35.70 7.44 8.47
N SER A 12 36.95 7.92 8.50
CA SER A 12 37.47 8.59 9.69
C SER A 12 36.69 9.88 9.97
N GLU A 13 36.60 10.32 11.23
CA GLU A 13 35.90 11.58 11.58
C GLU A 13 36.43 12.78 10.80
N LYS A 14 37.74 12.82 10.54
CA LYS A 14 38.39 13.84 9.72
C LYS A 14 37.91 13.79 8.26
N SER A 15 37.74 12.59 7.70
CA SER A 15 37.20 12.37 6.35
C SER A 15 35.72 12.78 6.29
N LEU A 16 34.91 12.39 7.27
CA LEU A 16 33.50 12.78 7.35
C LEU A 16 33.31 14.29 7.44
N LYS A 17 34.17 15.00 8.17
CA LYS A 17 34.14 16.46 8.22
C LYS A 17 34.49 17.10 6.87
N GLN A 18 35.51 16.60 6.19
CA GLN A 18 35.85 17.06 4.83
C GLN A 18 34.72 16.82 3.83
N VAL A 19 34.06 15.66 3.91
CA VAL A 19 32.86 15.36 3.13
C VAL A 19 31.77 16.36 3.48
N TRP A 20 31.46 16.59 4.76
CA TRP A 20 30.43 17.54 5.20
C TRP A 20 30.66 18.97 4.69
N ASP A 21 31.91 19.42 4.64
CA ASP A 21 32.26 20.79 4.21
C ASP A 21 32.14 20.99 2.69
N SER A 22 32.28 19.92 1.89
CA SER A 22 32.37 19.99 0.42
C SER A 22 31.24 19.30 -0.33
N CYS A 23 30.45 18.46 0.34
CA CYS A 23 29.39 17.68 -0.28
C CYS A 23 28.19 18.53 -0.71
N ILE A 24 27.37 17.92 -1.55
CA ILE A 24 26.00 18.33 -1.81
C ILE A 24 25.08 17.53 -0.89
N PHE A 25 24.21 18.23 -0.16
CA PHE A 25 23.15 17.65 0.64
C PHE A 25 21.93 17.42 -0.23
N VAL A 26 21.58 16.16 -0.40
CA VAL A 26 20.40 15.75 -1.14
C VAL A 26 19.29 15.47 -0.16
N PHE A 27 18.12 16.06 -0.35
CA PHE A 27 16.98 15.86 0.54
C PHE A 27 15.93 14.95 -0.09
N ASP A 28 15.42 14.02 0.71
CA ASP A 28 14.31 13.16 0.34
C ASP A 28 12.95 13.86 0.56
N ALA A 29 11.91 13.42 -0.14
CA ALA A 29 10.56 13.95 -0.06
C ALA A 29 10.02 13.87 1.37
N ASN A 30 10.32 12.79 2.11
CA ASN A 30 9.84 12.59 3.47
C ASN A 30 10.34 13.66 4.45
N ILE A 31 11.55 14.20 4.25
CA ILE A 31 12.10 15.29 5.05
C ILE A 31 11.29 16.56 4.79
N LEU A 32 10.99 16.84 3.52
CA LEU A 32 10.21 18.00 3.12
C LEU A 32 8.76 17.92 3.64
N LEU A 33 8.16 16.72 3.63
CA LEU A 33 6.81 16.50 4.16
C LEU A 33 6.75 16.67 5.68
N ASN A 34 7.83 16.37 6.41
CA ASN A 34 7.85 16.54 7.86
C ASN A 34 7.78 18.00 8.32
N PHE A 35 8.08 18.99 7.46
CA PHE A 35 7.89 20.40 7.81
C PHE A 35 6.43 20.75 8.16
N TYR A 36 5.45 20.01 7.61
CA TYR A 36 4.05 20.15 7.98
C TYR A 36 3.71 19.52 9.35
N ARG A 37 4.61 18.73 9.92
CA ARG A 37 4.41 17.99 11.17
C ARG A 37 5.22 18.57 12.33
N TYR A 38 6.21 19.38 12.02
CA TYR A 38 7.01 20.10 13.00
C TYR A 38 6.28 21.32 13.55
N SER A 39 6.59 21.63 14.80
CA SER A 39 6.29 22.90 15.44
C SER A 39 6.87 24.06 14.64
N ASP A 40 6.30 25.24 14.82
CA ASP A 40 6.74 26.45 14.12
C ASP A 40 8.20 26.79 14.44
N SER A 41 8.67 26.54 15.67
CA SER A 41 10.06 26.72 16.07
C SER A 41 11.00 25.77 15.33
N THR A 42 10.72 24.46 15.36
CA THR A 42 11.53 23.44 14.70
C THR A 42 11.59 23.65 13.20
N ARG A 43 10.44 23.93 12.58
CA ARG A 43 10.37 24.27 11.14
C ARG A 43 11.23 25.48 10.82
N ARG A 44 11.12 26.56 11.59
CA ARG A 44 11.87 27.81 11.35
C ARG A 44 13.38 27.58 11.44
N GLU A 45 13.86 26.88 12.46
CA GLU A 45 15.29 26.60 12.62
C GLU A 45 15.84 25.72 11.49
N PHE A 46 15.12 24.65 11.14
CA PHE A 46 15.54 23.79 10.05
C PHE A 46 15.54 24.56 8.71
N LEU A 47 14.53 25.38 8.42
CA LEU A 47 14.54 26.24 7.22
C LEU A 47 15.70 27.26 7.22
N GLN A 48 16.05 27.84 8.37
CA GLN A 48 17.20 28.73 8.48
C GLN A 48 18.51 28.01 8.20
N LEU A 49 18.66 26.79 8.72
CA LEU A 49 19.80 25.95 8.43
C LEU A 49 19.92 25.68 6.92
N LEU A 50 18.83 25.26 6.26
CA LEU A 50 18.82 25.02 4.82
C LEU A 50 19.21 26.27 4.02
N LYS A 51 18.73 27.45 4.43
CA LYS A 51 19.11 28.73 3.82
C LYS A 51 20.62 29.01 3.94
N LYS A 52 21.26 28.68 5.06
CA LYS A 52 22.70 28.88 5.23
C LYS A 52 23.53 27.98 4.33
N ILE A 53 23.05 26.77 4.06
CA ILE A 53 23.71 25.82 3.17
C ILE A 53 23.12 25.80 1.76
N GLN A 54 22.35 26.81 1.38
CA GLN A 54 21.58 26.84 0.13
C GLN A 54 22.43 26.54 -1.11
N GLY A 55 23.68 27.00 -1.17
CA GLY A 55 24.60 26.69 -2.28
C GLY A 55 25.05 25.23 -2.37
N ARG A 56 24.61 24.37 -1.45
CA ARG A 56 24.96 22.95 -1.34
C ARG A 56 23.74 22.06 -1.12
N VAL A 57 22.52 22.59 -1.12
CA VAL A 57 21.31 21.75 -1.10
C VAL A 57 20.94 21.33 -2.51
N TRP A 58 20.37 20.15 -2.67
CA TRP A 58 19.82 19.68 -3.93
C TRP A 58 18.62 18.76 -3.69
N LEU A 59 17.67 18.80 -4.62
CA LEU A 59 16.45 17.99 -4.57
C LEU A 59 16.33 17.17 -5.87
N PRO A 60 16.29 15.83 -5.79
CA PRO A 60 16.01 15.00 -6.97
C PRO A 60 14.64 15.37 -7.52
N HIS A 61 14.49 15.40 -8.85
CA HIS A 61 13.18 15.68 -9.49
C HIS A 61 12.09 14.79 -8.91
N ARG A 62 12.38 13.49 -8.75
CA ARG A 62 11.40 12.52 -8.26
C ARG A 62 10.98 12.79 -6.82
N ALA A 63 11.91 13.20 -5.97
CA ALA A 63 11.61 13.59 -4.59
C ALA A 63 10.79 14.90 -4.54
N ALA A 64 11.08 15.87 -5.40
CA ALA A 64 10.29 17.08 -5.54
C ALA A 64 8.84 16.78 -5.96
N GLU A 65 8.67 15.92 -6.97
CA GLU A 65 7.36 15.47 -7.44
C GLU A 65 6.58 14.73 -6.34
N GLU A 66 7.25 13.84 -5.59
CA GLU A 66 6.63 13.11 -4.49
C GLU A 66 6.18 14.06 -3.36
N TYR A 67 7.04 15.01 -2.97
CA TYR A 67 6.69 16.05 -1.99
C TYR A 67 5.46 16.83 -2.44
N LEU A 68 5.45 17.33 -3.68
CA LEU A 68 4.34 18.13 -4.21
C LEU A 68 3.04 17.33 -4.26
N ASN A 69 3.08 16.07 -4.69
CA ASN A 69 1.91 15.21 -4.79
C ASN A 69 1.34 14.82 -3.42
N ASN A 70 2.19 14.66 -2.40
CA ASN A 70 1.79 14.15 -1.10
C ASN A 70 1.51 15.25 -0.06
N ARG A 71 1.94 16.50 -0.27
CA ARG A 71 1.79 17.58 0.73
C ARG A 71 0.36 17.76 1.23
N LEU A 72 -0.64 17.72 0.33
CA LEU A 72 -2.04 17.91 0.69
C LEU A 72 -2.56 16.75 1.56
N SER A 73 -2.11 15.52 1.26
CA SER A 73 -2.44 14.36 2.08
C SER A 73 -1.83 14.47 3.48
N VAL A 74 -0.62 15.03 3.61
CA VAL A 74 0.02 15.24 4.92
C VAL A 74 -0.68 16.35 5.70
N ILE A 75 -1.12 17.42 5.03
CA ILE A 75 -1.94 18.47 5.66
C ILE A 75 -3.25 17.88 6.20
N ASP A 76 -4.00 17.13 5.38
CA ASP A 76 -5.23 16.43 5.82
C ASP A 76 -4.95 15.47 6.99
N GLN A 77 -3.84 14.74 6.96
CA GLN A 77 -3.45 13.87 8.07
C GLN A 77 -3.23 14.65 9.38
N GLN A 78 -2.61 15.84 9.31
CA GLN A 78 -2.44 16.69 10.49
C GLN A 78 -3.77 17.25 10.99
N GLU A 79 -4.66 17.69 10.09
CA GLU A 79 -6.00 18.14 10.47
C GLU A 79 -6.80 17.07 11.21
N ARG A 80 -6.76 15.83 10.70
CA ARG A 80 -7.41 14.68 11.35
C ARG A 80 -6.80 14.37 12.71
N SER A 81 -5.48 14.53 12.87
CA SER A 81 -4.82 14.35 14.16
C SER A 81 -5.34 15.33 15.20
N TYR A 82 -5.65 16.57 14.82
CA TYR A 82 -6.30 17.53 15.72
C TYR A 82 -7.72 17.08 16.09
N ASP A 83 -8.52 16.70 15.10
CA ASP A 83 -9.89 16.21 15.31
C ASP A 83 -9.94 14.99 16.24
N ASP A 84 -9.05 14.03 16.03
CA ASP A 84 -8.99 12.81 16.84
C ASP A 84 -8.53 13.13 18.27
N THR A 85 -7.60 14.07 18.44
CA THR A 85 -7.19 14.56 19.77
C THR A 85 -8.36 15.24 20.49
N ILE A 86 -9.10 16.11 19.80
CA ILE A 86 -10.30 16.77 20.34
C ILE A 86 -11.36 15.73 20.74
N LYS A 87 -11.58 14.69 19.93
CA LYS A 87 -12.49 13.58 20.29
C LYS A 87 -12.01 12.85 21.53
N SER A 88 -10.71 12.55 21.65
CA SER A 88 -10.14 11.90 22.85
C SER A 88 -10.31 12.75 24.11
N ILE A 89 -10.07 14.07 24.02
CA ILE A 89 -10.31 14.99 25.14
C ILE A 89 -11.80 14.96 25.54
N ASN A 90 -12.71 15.00 24.57
CA ASN A 90 -14.14 14.96 24.84
C ASN A 90 -14.60 13.64 25.47
N SER A 91 -14.02 12.51 25.03
CA SER A 91 -14.29 11.20 25.64
C SER A 91 -13.82 11.16 27.09
N LEU A 92 -12.56 11.56 27.33
CA LEU A 92 -12.00 11.63 28.68
C LEU A 92 -12.81 12.56 29.58
N ARG A 93 -13.26 13.70 29.05
CA ARG A 93 -14.15 14.63 29.73
C ARG A 93 -15.45 13.93 30.15
N SER A 94 -16.11 13.23 29.23
CA SER A 94 -17.34 12.47 29.52
C SER A 94 -17.13 11.42 30.59
N ASP A 95 -16.02 10.68 30.54
CA ASP A 95 -15.69 9.65 31.51
C ASP A 95 -15.47 10.24 32.91
N LEU A 96 -14.77 11.38 33.01
CA LEU A 96 -14.54 12.07 34.27
C LEU A 96 -15.82 12.67 34.87
N TYR A 97 -16.79 13.08 34.05
CA TYR A 97 -18.11 13.56 34.52
C TYR A 97 -19.05 12.43 34.95
N ASN A 98 -18.71 11.17 34.70
CA ASN A 98 -19.51 10.04 35.16
C ASN A 98 -19.42 9.90 36.68
N ALA A 99 -20.41 10.47 37.38
CA ALA A 99 -20.47 10.55 38.85
C ALA A 99 -20.34 9.19 39.58
N ARG A 100 -20.57 8.06 38.89
CA ARG A 100 -20.41 6.72 39.47
C ARG A 100 -18.97 6.24 39.55
N GLN A 101 -18.03 6.85 38.81
CA GLN A 101 -16.65 6.38 38.73
C GLN A 101 -15.67 7.18 39.60
N HIS A 102 -15.95 8.46 39.90
CA HIS A 102 -15.00 9.34 40.58
C HIS A 102 -15.62 10.21 41.70
N PRO A 103 -16.26 9.62 42.73
CA PRO A 103 -16.97 10.38 43.78
C PRO A 103 -16.04 11.19 44.71
N PHE A 104 -14.72 11.04 44.60
CA PHE A 104 -13.73 11.65 45.50
C PHE A 104 -13.00 12.88 44.92
N VAL A 105 -13.28 13.28 43.67
CA VAL A 105 -12.68 14.49 43.08
C VAL A 105 -13.55 15.71 43.39
N SER A 106 -12.94 16.80 43.86
CA SER A 106 -13.69 18.02 44.21
C SER A 106 -14.26 18.72 42.98
N GLN A 107 -15.44 19.35 43.12
CA GLN A 107 -16.06 20.12 42.04
C GLN A 107 -15.16 21.25 41.51
N GLN A 108 -14.36 21.87 42.39
CA GLN A 108 -13.40 22.91 42.00
C GLN A 108 -12.35 22.36 41.03
N THR A 109 -11.76 21.20 41.35
CA THR A 109 -10.78 20.54 40.48
C THR A 109 -11.41 20.18 39.14
N MET A 110 -12.63 19.66 39.14
CA MET A 110 -13.35 19.32 37.90
C MET A 110 -13.62 20.55 37.02
N ARG A 111 -13.93 21.71 37.61
CA ARG A 111 -14.07 22.97 36.86
C ARG A 111 -12.75 23.38 36.20
N GLN A 112 -11.65 23.37 36.95
CA GLN A 112 -10.33 23.72 36.42
C GLN A 112 -9.91 22.79 35.27
N VAL A 113 -10.16 21.48 35.40
CA VAL A 113 -9.88 20.52 34.32
C VAL A 113 -10.72 20.82 33.09
N SER A 114 -12.01 21.13 33.26
CA SER A 114 -12.88 21.51 32.12
C SER A 114 -12.40 22.77 31.42
N GLU A 115 -12.00 23.79 32.17
CA GLU A 115 -11.44 25.04 31.61
C GLU A 115 -10.17 24.76 30.78
N VAL A 116 -9.28 23.91 31.28
CA VAL A 116 -8.07 23.50 30.56
C VAL A 116 -8.42 22.70 29.30
N PHE A 117 -9.40 21.80 29.35
CA PHE A 117 -9.86 21.07 28.16
C PHE A 117 -10.45 22.00 27.11
N ASP A 118 -11.24 22.99 27.51
CA ASP A 118 -11.81 23.97 26.58
C ASP A 118 -10.72 24.83 25.94
N LEU A 119 -9.74 25.31 26.72
CA LEU A 119 -8.56 26.02 26.20
C LEU A 119 -7.80 25.17 25.18
N LEU A 120 -7.49 23.92 25.52
CA LEU A 120 -6.76 23.02 24.63
C LEU A 120 -7.56 22.72 23.34
N CYS A 121 -8.87 22.48 23.44
CA CYS A 121 -9.72 22.24 22.26
C CYS A 121 -9.76 23.47 21.34
N ASN A 122 -9.78 24.68 21.91
CA ASN A 122 -9.75 25.92 21.15
C ASN A 122 -8.40 26.09 20.42
N GLU A 123 -7.27 25.89 21.10
CA GLU A 123 -5.95 25.95 20.48
C GLU A 123 -5.78 24.91 19.37
N LEU A 124 -6.23 23.67 19.58
CA LEU A 124 -6.20 22.62 18.54
C LEU A 124 -7.07 22.99 17.33
N SER A 125 -8.23 23.59 17.57
CA SER A 125 -9.14 24.04 16.50
C SER A 125 -8.58 25.22 15.71
N GLU A 126 -7.93 26.17 16.38
CA GLU A 126 -7.25 27.29 15.72
C GLU A 126 -6.07 26.81 14.88
N ASN A 127 -5.23 25.94 15.43
CA ASN A 127 -4.10 25.33 14.72
C ASN A 127 -4.57 24.51 13.51
N LYS A 128 -5.66 23.75 13.65
CA LYS A 128 -6.30 23.09 12.51
C LYS A 128 -6.67 24.10 11.41
N GLY A 129 -7.29 25.22 11.78
CA GLY A 129 -7.62 26.31 10.85
C GLY A 129 -6.40 26.89 10.12
N ILE A 130 -5.24 26.96 10.77
CA ILE A 130 -3.96 27.35 10.13
C ILE A 130 -3.57 26.31 9.08
N HIS A 131 -3.61 25.02 9.40
CA HIS A 131 -3.33 23.95 8.43
C HIS A 131 -4.29 23.96 7.25
N THR A 132 -5.57 24.23 7.46
CA THR A 132 -6.56 24.34 6.37
C THR A 132 -6.24 25.47 5.42
N LYS A 133 -5.76 26.62 5.93
CA LYS A 133 -5.32 27.73 5.09
C LYS A 133 -4.13 27.35 4.19
N ARG A 134 -3.27 26.41 4.63
CA ARG A 134 -2.13 25.91 3.83
C ARG A 134 -2.53 25.14 2.58
N ILE A 135 -3.80 24.73 2.44
CA ILE A 135 -4.30 24.12 1.21
C ILE A 135 -4.24 25.13 0.05
N SER A 136 -4.58 26.40 0.31
CA SER A 136 -4.61 27.46 -0.69
C SER A 136 -3.42 28.43 -0.59
N ASN A 137 -2.95 28.74 0.61
CA ASN A 137 -1.84 29.65 0.87
C ASN A 137 -0.79 28.98 1.78
N ASP A 138 0.27 28.44 1.16
CA ASP A 138 1.22 27.53 1.79
C ASP A 138 2.59 28.16 1.96
N GLU A 139 2.84 28.73 3.14
CA GLU A 139 4.10 29.41 3.48
C GLU A 139 5.29 28.44 3.54
N ILE A 140 5.02 27.16 3.80
CA ILE A 140 6.04 26.10 3.88
C ILE A 140 6.52 25.78 2.47
N LYS A 141 5.58 25.55 1.54
CA LYS A 141 5.87 25.32 0.13
C LYS A 141 6.62 26.50 -0.49
N GLU A 142 6.23 27.74 -0.18
CA GLU A 142 6.96 28.94 -0.65
C GLU A 142 8.39 28.98 -0.13
N SER A 143 8.59 28.72 1.17
CA SER A 143 9.92 28.68 1.78
C SER A 143 10.81 27.61 1.16
N ILE A 144 10.28 26.39 0.95
CA ILE A 144 10.99 25.29 0.30
C ILE A 144 11.31 25.67 -1.15
N SER A 145 10.36 26.23 -1.89
CA SER A 145 10.56 26.63 -3.29
C SER A 145 11.68 27.66 -3.42
N SER A 146 11.75 28.64 -2.51
CA SER A 146 12.83 29.64 -2.49
C SER A 146 14.19 29.04 -2.13
N ILE A 147 14.24 28.10 -1.18
CA ILE A 147 15.50 27.44 -0.78
C ILE A 147 16.05 26.60 -1.93
N PHE A 148 15.19 25.81 -2.58
CA PHE A 148 15.60 24.89 -3.64
C PHE A 148 15.53 25.52 -5.04
N GLU A 149 15.39 26.84 -5.13
CA GLU A 149 15.39 27.56 -6.39
C GLU A 149 16.69 27.23 -7.17
N ASN A 150 16.54 26.81 -8.43
CA ASN A 150 17.64 26.34 -9.29
C ASN A 150 18.45 25.13 -8.74
N SER A 151 17.95 24.47 -7.69
CA SER A 151 18.61 23.36 -7.01
C SER A 151 17.78 22.07 -7.06
N VAL A 152 16.90 21.96 -8.07
CA VAL A 152 16.11 20.76 -8.36
C VAL A 152 16.67 20.06 -9.60
N GLY A 153 16.75 18.74 -9.57
CA GLY A 153 17.15 17.93 -10.71
C GLY A 153 16.18 18.04 -11.89
N GLN A 154 16.68 17.83 -13.11
CA GLN A 154 15.83 17.72 -14.29
C GLN A 154 15.06 16.40 -14.30
N PRO A 155 13.85 16.35 -14.87
CA PRO A 155 13.16 15.08 -15.09
C PRO A 155 13.96 14.22 -16.07
N TYR A 156 13.94 12.90 -15.85
CA TYR A 156 14.34 11.96 -16.88
C TYR A 156 13.32 11.94 -18.02
N SER A 157 13.81 11.65 -19.23
CA SER A 157 12.95 11.37 -20.36
C SER A 157 12.13 10.10 -20.11
N ARG A 158 11.04 9.94 -20.86
CA ARG A 158 10.21 8.73 -20.77
C ARG A 158 11.03 7.48 -21.10
N GLU A 159 11.88 7.56 -22.13
CA GLU A 159 12.73 6.46 -22.58
C GLU A 159 13.77 6.07 -21.52
N GLU A 160 14.32 7.05 -20.80
CA GLU A 160 15.23 6.82 -19.67
C GLU A 160 14.51 6.12 -18.52
N LEU A 161 13.30 6.60 -18.16
CA LEU A 161 12.48 5.97 -17.12
C LEU A 161 12.07 4.54 -17.49
N GLU A 162 11.68 4.28 -18.73
CA GLU A 162 11.33 2.93 -19.21
C GLU A 162 12.51 1.97 -19.08
N LYS A 163 13.73 2.41 -19.45
CA LYS A 163 14.95 1.61 -19.26
C LYS A 163 15.22 1.32 -17.78
N MET A 164 15.08 2.32 -16.91
CA MET A 164 15.26 2.16 -15.47
C MET A 164 14.23 1.21 -14.85
N ILE A 165 12.99 1.21 -15.34
CA ILE A 165 11.94 0.30 -14.89
C ILE A 165 12.30 -1.15 -15.24
N ILE A 166 12.76 -1.40 -16.47
CA ILE A 166 13.17 -2.73 -16.93
C ILE A 166 14.35 -3.25 -16.11
N ASP A 167 15.38 -2.43 -15.89
CA ASP A 167 16.52 -2.78 -15.03
C ASP A 167 16.07 -3.00 -13.56
N GLY A 168 15.17 -2.14 -13.09
CA GLY A 168 14.60 -2.20 -11.74
C GLY A 168 13.85 -3.49 -11.46
N GLU A 169 13.14 -4.06 -12.44
CA GLU A 169 12.48 -5.36 -12.30
C GLU A 169 13.46 -6.47 -11.92
N GLU A 170 14.60 -6.53 -12.61
CA GLU A 170 15.62 -7.53 -12.35
C GLU A 170 16.36 -7.25 -11.04
N ARG A 171 16.72 -6.00 -10.78
CA ARG A 171 17.32 -5.58 -9.50
C ARG A 171 16.45 -5.97 -8.31
N TYR A 172 15.15 -5.73 -8.38
CA TYR A 172 14.23 -6.04 -7.28
C TYR A 172 14.06 -7.55 -7.08
N LYS A 173 13.99 -8.34 -8.17
CA LYS A 173 13.98 -9.83 -8.09
C LYS A 173 15.22 -10.36 -7.38
N GLN A 174 16.39 -9.77 -7.68
CA GLN A 174 17.66 -10.14 -7.06
C GLN A 174 17.90 -9.46 -5.69
N LYS A 175 16.94 -8.66 -5.18
CA LYS A 175 17.04 -7.90 -3.93
C LYS A 175 18.26 -6.96 -3.88
N ILE A 176 18.61 -6.39 -5.02
CA ILE A 176 19.66 -5.38 -5.14
C ILE A 176 19.09 -4.02 -4.70
N PRO A 177 19.71 -3.33 -3.74
CA PRO A 177 19.24 -2.02 -3.26
C PRO A 177 19.45 -0.88 -4.27
N PRO A 178 18.78 0.27 -4.10
CA PRO A 178 17.67 0.52 -3.17
C PRO A 178 16.30 0.19 -3.79
N GLY A 179 15.25 0.14 -2.98
CA GLY A 179 13.85 0.10 -3.42
C GLY A 179 13.19 -1.27 -3.52
N PHE A 180 13.93 -2.38 -3.39
CA PHE A 180 13.34 -3.72 -3.50
C PHE A 180 12.29 -4.02 -2.42
N LYS A 181 12.29 -3.29 -1.30
CA LYS A 181 11.23 -3.38 -0.26
C LYS A 181 9.89 -2.78 -0.72
N ASP A 182 9.90 -1.96 -1.77
CA ASP A 182 8.71 -1.32 -2.34
C ASP A 182 8.10 -2.10 -3.51
N GLY A 183 8.80 -3.12 -4.01
CA GLY A 183 8.33 -3.98 -5.11
C GLY A 183 7.01 -4.70 -4.85
N THR A 184 6.56 -4.81 -3.59
CA THR A 184 5.27 -5.43 -3.22
C THR A 184 4.12 -4.44 -3.08
N LYS A 185 4.35 -3.11 -3.24
CA LYS A 185 3.34 -2.07 -2.94
C LYS A 185 2.32 -1.82 -4.06
N SER A 186 2.65 -2.14 -5.31
CA SER A 186 1.76 -1.98 -6.46
C SER A 186 1.38 -3.35 -7.01
N GLY A 187 0.08 -3.62 -7.19
CA GLY A 187 -0.36 -4.69 -8.09
C GLY A 187 0.17 -4.43 -9.50
N ASP A 188 0.06 -5.41 -10.40
CA ASP A 188 0.39 -5.24 -11.81
C ASP A 188 -0.55 -4.19 -12.43
N SER A 189 -0.14 -2.93 -12.34
CA SER A 189 -0.82 -1.82 -12.99
C SER A 189 -0.10 -1.49 -14.28
N ASP A 190 -0.85 -1.45 -15.37
CA ASP A 190 -0.34 -1.05 -16.68
C ASP A 190 -0.16 0.47 -16.81
N VAL A 191 -0.59 1.25 -15.81
CA VAL A 191 -0.44 2.71 -15.80
C VAL A 191 1.02 3.07 -15.55
N PHE A 192 1.65 3.72 -16.54
CA PHE A 192 3.07 4.10 -16.50
C PHE A 192 3.44 4.89 -15.23
N THR A 193 2.62 5.86 -14.82
CA THR A 193 2.84 6.65 -13.60
C THR A 193 2.89 5.80 -12.34
N GLU A 194 2.10 4.72 -12.27
CA GLU A 194 2.10 3.79 -11.15
C GLU A 194 3.33 2.86 -11.18
N LYS A 195 3.78 2.45 -12.37
CA LYS A 195 5.07 1.76 -12.53
C LYS A 195 6.22 2.64 -12.04
N CYS A 196 6.25 3.93 -12.41
CA CYS A 196 7.25 4.88 -11.90
C CYS A 196 7.19 5.04 -10.37
N ARG A 197 6.00 4.91 -9.74
CA ARG A 197 5.89 4.91 -8.27
C ARG A 197 6.55 3.70 -7.62
N LYS A 198 6.43 2.51 -8.22
CA LYS A 198 7.08 1.29 -7.73
C LYS A 198 8.62 1.41 -7.72
N TYR A 199 9.18 2.12 -8.69
CA TYR A 199 10.64 2.31 -8.85
C TYR A 199 11.13 3.69 -8.39
N GLY A 200 10.34 4.40 -7.57
CA GLY A 200 10.68 5.75 -7.09
C GLY A 200 12.06 5.82 -6.43
N ASP A 201 12.35 4.90 -5.49
CA ASP A 201 13.65 4.82 -4.79
C ASP A 201 14.82 4.64 -5.78
N LEU A 202 14.65 3.78 -6.81
CA LEU A 202 15.67 3.56 -7.84
C LEU A 202 15.88 4.78 -8.73
N ILE A 203 14.80 5.48 -9.07
CA ILE A 203 14.86 6.72 -9.86
C ILE A 203 15.63 7.79 -9.05
N VAL A 204 15.26 8.00 -7.78
CA VAL A 204 15.98 8.93 -6.87
C VAL A 204 17.45 8.56 -6.77
N TRP A 205 17.78 7.27 -6.65
CA TRP A 205 19.16 6.79 -6.55
C TRP A 205 19.98 7.11 -7.80
N ASN A 206 19.42 6.90 -9.00
CA ASN A 206 20.11 7.27 -10.24
C ASN A 206 20.30 8.79 -10.34
N GLN A 207 19.29 9.59 -9.97
CA GLN A 207 19.40 11.05 -9.96
C GLN A 207 20.50 11.54 -9.00
N VAL A 208 20.64 10.90 -7.84
CA VAL A 208 21.71 11.16 -6.86
C VAL A 208 23.10 10.88 -7.45
N ILE A 209 23.26 9.75 -8.14
CA ILE A 209 24.53 9.39 -8.78
C ILE A 209 24.87 10.38 -9.91
N ASP A 210 23.91 10.67 -10.78
CA ASP A 210 24.11 11.57 -11.91
C ASP A 210 24.49 12.98 -11.43
N LYS A 211 23.89 13.45 -10.33
CA LYS A 211 24.25 14.74 -9.73
C LYS A 211 25.70 14.77 -9.25
N SER A 212 26.17 13.67 -8.65
CA SER A 212 27.56 13.54 -8.22
C SER A 212 28.53 13.54 -9.39
N ILE A 213 28.19 12.84 -10.47
CA ILE A 213 28.98 12.81 -11.71
C ILE A 213 29.08 14.21 -12.33
N GLU A 214 27.95 14.91 -12.46
CA GLU A 214 27.85 16.26 -13.03
C GLU A 214 28.74 17.26 -12.26
N THR A 215 28.65 17.22 -10.93
CA THR A 215 29.30 18.21 -10.06
C THR A 215 30.68 17.81 -9.56
N LYS A 216 31.06 16.53 -9.73
CA LYS A 216 32.27 15.91 -9.19
C LYS A 216 32.41 16.09 -7.67
N LYS A 217 31.28 16.04 -6.96
CA LYS A 217 31.21 16.21 -5.50
C LYS A 217 30.60 14.98 -4.84
N GLY A 218 31.03 14.72 -3.61
CA GLY A 218 30.39 13.76 -2.73
C GLY A 218 28.95 14.15 -2.40
N ILE A 219 28.13 13.15 -2.10
CA ILE A 219 26.71 13.33 -1.77
C ILE A 219 26.44 12.84 -0.36
N VAL A 220 25.65 13.63 0.37
CA VAL A 220 25.02 13.22 1.61
C VAL A 220 23.52 13.24 1.41
N LEU A 221 22.88 12.07 1.40
CA LEU A 221 21.42 11.95 1.32
C LEU A 221 20.81 12.05 2.72
N VAL A 222 19.91 13.00 2.91
CA VAL A 222 19.16 13.20 4.16
C VAL A 222 17.77 12.57 3.98
N THR A 223 17.50 11.49 4.71
CA THR A 223 16.22 10.77 4.69
C THR A 223 15.90 10.17 6.05
N ASP A 224 14.62 10.23 6.43
CA ASP A 224 14.13 9.55 7.63
C ASP A 224 13.60 8.13 7.32
N ASP A 225 13.66 7.70 6.06
CA ASP A 225 13.38 6.32 5.70
C ASP A 225 14.42 5.40 6.36
N LYS A 226 13.95 4.35 7.03
CA LYS A 226 14.75 3.34 7.71
C LYS A 226 14.63 1.98 7.02
N LYS A 227 14.23 1.90 5.76
CA LYS A 227 14.20 0.61 5.06
C LYS A 227 15.60 -0.02 5.02
N GLU A 228 15.63 -1.36 5.01
CA GLU A 228 16.85 -2.16 5.08
C GLU A 228 17.61 -2.24 3.74
N ASP A 229 16.96 -1.82 2.66
CA ASP A 229 17.57 -1.66 1.34
C ASP A 229 18.38 -0.35 1.23
N TRP A 230 18.15 0.63 2.11
CA TRP A 230 18.98 1.83 2.19
C TRP A 230 20.05 1.75 3.28
N TRP A 231 19.71 1.16 4.43
CA TRP A 231 20.57 1.15 5.62
C TRP A 231 21.07 -0.24 5.99
N GLU A 232 22.37 -0.33 6.32
CA GLU A 232 22.91 -1.49 7.02
C GLU A 232 22.53 -1.44 8.50
N LYS A 233 21.92 -2.53 8.98
CA LYS A 233 21.49 -2.68 10.36
C LYS A 233 22.05 -3.94 10.97
N PHE A 234 22.53 -3.82 12.20
CA PHE A 234 22.99 -4.96 12.98
C PHE A 234 22.41 -4.90 14.40
N LYS A 235 21.68 -5.95 14.80
CA LYS A 235 21.03 -6.07 16.12
C LYS A 235 20.26 -4.80 16.54
N GLY A 236 19.50 -4.22 15.61
CA GLY A 236 18.68 -3.03 15.85
C GLY A 236 19.43 -1.69 15.82
N LYS A 237 20.76 -1.69 15.63
CA LYS A 237 21.55 -0.47 15.44
C LYS A 237 21.80 -0.22 13.96
N THR A 238 21.61 1.02 13.52
CA THR A 238 22.01 1.46 12.17
C THR A 238 23.52 1.68 12.15
N VAL A 239 24.21 1.03 11.22
CA VAL A 239 25.67 1.13 11.06
C VAL A 239 26.01 2.26 10.09
N GLY A 240 25.28 2.36 8.98
CA GLY A 240 25.50 3.33 7.91
C GLY A 240 24.69 2.99 6.65
N PRO A 241 24.95 3.68 5.53
CA PRO A 241 24.40 3.27 4.24
C PRO A 241 24.81 1.84 3.89
N ARG A 242 23.98 1.12 3.13
CA ARG A 242 24.30 -0.23 2.65
C ARG A 242 25.65 -0.25 1.92
N PRO A 243 26.54 -1.22 2.19
CA PRO A 243 27.82 -1.31 1.51
C PRO A 243 27.72 -1.39 -0.01
N GLU A 244 26.66 -2.01 -0.54
CA GLU A 244 26.39 -2.10 -1.97
C GLU A 244 26.11 -0.74 -2.59
N LEU A 245 25.38 0.14 -1.91
CA LEU A 245 25.10 1.50 -2.38
C LEU A 245 26.38 2.35 -2.39
N VAL A 246 27.18 2.26 -1.33
CA VAL A 246 28.46 2.97 -1.26
C VAL A 246 29.39 2.50 -2.37
N LYS A 247 29.46 1.18 -2.62
CA LYS A 247 30.27 0.61 -3.69
C LYS A 247 29.76 1.04 -5.07
N GLU A 248 28.47 0.90 -5.37
CA GLU A 248 27.89 1.32 -6.65
C GLU A 248 28.14 2.81 -6.92
N PHE A 249 27.94 3.66 -5.91
CA PHE A 249 28.20 5.09 -6.03
C PHE A 249 29.68 5.37 -6.28
N LYS A 250 30.58 4.68 -5.58
CA LYS A 250 32.02 4.83 -5.80
C LYS A 250 32.44 4.38 -7.20
N ASP A 251 31.88 3.28 -7.69
CA ASP A 251 32.17 2.72 -9.01
C ASP A 251 31.65 3.61 -10.15
N ARG A 252 30.49 4.26 -9.97
CA ARG A 252 29.84 5.09 -11.01
C ARG A 252 30.24 6.57 -10.97
N ALA A 253 30.35 7.16 -9.78
CA ALA A 253 30.58 8.59 -9.60
C ALA A 253 31.99 8.94 -9.11
N GLU A 254 32.82 7.94 -8.78
CA GLU A 254 34.18 8.09 -8.22
C GLU A 254 34.26 8.94 -6.94
N ASN A 255 33.13 9.24 -6.31
CA ASN A 255 32.99 10.14 -5.17
C ASN A 255 32.51 9.42 -3.90
N THR A 256 32.40 10.17 -2.80
CA THR A 256 31.92 9.66 -1.51
C THR A 256 30.40 9.78 -1.39
N PHE A 257 29.75 8.72 -0.93
CA PHE A 257 28.33 8.71 -0.58
C PHE A 257 28.14 8.46 0.91
N HIS A 258 27.25 9.23 1.52
CA HIS A 258 26.82 9.01 2.89
C HIS A 258 25.34 9.33 3.06
N MET A 259 24.78 8.93 4.20
CA MET A 259 23.38 9.16 4.52
C MET A 259 23.23 9.66 5.95
N TYR A 260 22.33 10.61 6.16
CA TYR A 260 21.90 11.03 7.49
C TYR A 260 20.40 10.99 7.64
N GLN A 261 19.99 10.81 8.89
CA GLN A 261 18.65 11.10 9.33
C GLN A 261 18.51 12.59 9.63
N ALA A 262 17.30 13.12 9.69
CA ALA A 262 17.06 14.55 9.96
C ALA A 262 17.68 15.04 11.29
N ASP A 263 17.50 14.26 12.35
CA ASP A 263 18.06 14.53 13.68
C ASP A 263 19.59 14.56 13.65
N ARG A 264 20.23 13.56 13.02
CA ARG A 264 21.69 13.52 12.91
C ARG A 264 22.25 14.64 12.04
N PHE A 265 21.54 15.01 10.97
CA PHE A 265 21.90 16.14 10.11
C PHE A 265 21.92 17.44 10.91
N LEU A 266 20.90 17.70 11.75
CA LEU A 266 20.84 18.89 12.60
C LEU A 266 21.92 18.91 13.69
N GLU A 267 22.19 17.77 14.34
CA GLU A 267 23.30 17.66 15.30
C GLU A 267 24.65 18.02 14.67
N LEU A 268 24.93 17.49 13.47
CA LEU A 268 26.17 17.79 12.76
C LEU A 268 26.20 19.22 12.22
N ALA A 269 25.06 19.78 11.85
CA ALA A 269 24.96 21.19 11.50
C ALA A 269 25.29 22.08 12.71
N ARG A 270 24.80 21.73 13.92
CA ARG A 270 25.14 22.41 15.18
C ARG A 270 26.65 22.49 15.39
N GLU A 271 27.32 21.35 15.27
CA GLU A 271 28.76 21.20 15.48
C GLU A 271 29.60 21.91 14.40
N ASN A 272 29.18 21.86 13.14
CA ASN A 272 29.98 22.39 12.03
C ASN A 272 29.68 23.85 11.68
N LEU A 273 28.50 24.39 12.05
CA LEU A 273 28.07 25.76 11.76
C LEU A 273 28.03 26.66 13.00
N ASN A 274 28.43 26.16 14.17
CA ASN A 274 28.35 26.86 15.46
C ASN A 274 26.94 27.41 15.77
N GLU A 275 25.90 26.64 15.47
CA GLU A 275 24.53 27.00 15.84
C GLU A 275 24.17 26.48 17.23
N GLN A 276 23.23 27.16 17.88
CA GLN A 276 22.57 26.65 19.08
C GLN A 276 21.19 26.13 18.70
N VAL A 277 21.13 24.97 18.04
CA VAL A 277 19.88 24.21 17.91
C VAL A 277 19.60 23.57 19.27
N SER A 278 18.40 23.76 19.79
CA SER A 278 18.01 23.26 21.10
C SER A 278 17.84 21.73 21.08
N ASP A 279 18.16 21.04 22.18
CA ASP A 279 18.03 19.58 22.24
C ASP A 279 16.55 19.15 22.12
N GLU A 280 15.61 20.03 22.49
CA GLU A 280 14.17 19.83 22.33
C GLU A 280 13.76 19.67 20.86
N ILE A 281 14.40 20.41 19.95
CA ILE A 281 14.10 20.35 18.50
C ILE A 281 14.56 19.02 17.92
N VAL A 282 15.74 18.55 18.32
CA VAL A 282 16.27 17.25 17.90
C VAL A 282 15.35 16.13 18.39
N GLU A 283 14.85 16.22 19.63
CA GLU A 283 13.93 15.24 20.17
C GLU A 283 12.55 15.29 19.48
N GLU A 284 12.02 16.47 19.19
CA GLU A 284 10.78 16.63 18.43
C GLU A 284 10.85 15.92 17.07
N ILE A 285 11.96 16.08 16.34
CA ILE A 285 12.17 15.43 15.04
C ILE A 285 12.18 13.91 15.18
N ARG A 286 12.82 13.39 16.24
CA ARG A 286 12.82 11.95 16.55
C ARG A 286 11.41 11.46 16.86
N GLU A 287 10.62 12.22 17.60
CA GLU A 287 9.24 11.90 17.95
C GLU A 287 8.33 11.89 16.71
N VAL A 288 8.37 12.94 15.89
CA VAL A 288 7.57 13.06 14.66
C VAL A 288 7.82 11.86 13.75
N ARG A 289 9.09 11.48 13.56
CA ARG A 289 9.45 10.28 12.81
C ARG A 289 8.89 9.00 13.42
N ARG A 290 8.93 8.85 14.75
CA ARG A 290 8.37 7.68 15.43
C ARG A 290 6.85 7.59 15.25
N ARG A 291 6.15 8.72 15.40
CA ARG A 291 4.69 8.81 15.23
C ARG A 291 4.29 8.51 13.79
N ASP A 292 4.98 9.08 12.80
CA ASP A 292 4.69 8.81 11.39
C ASP A 292 4.89 7.34 11.03
N LYS A 293 5.97 6.71 11.53
CA LYS A 293 6.18 5.27 11.33
C LYS A 293 5.04 4.44 11.91
N LEU A 294 4.54 4.79 13.10
CA LEU A 294 3.43 4.10 13.73
C LEU A 294 2.12 4.31 12.97
N ALA A 295 1.84 5.54 12.54
CA ALA A 295 0.67 5.87 11.74
C ALA A 295 0.67 5.11 10.40
N ASN A 296 1.80 5.09 9.70
CA ASN A 296 1.96 4.34 8.46
C ASN A 296 1.80 2.83 8.65
N LYS A 297 2.25 2.27 9.79
CA LYS A 297 2.04 0.85 10.11
C LYS A 297 0.54 0.55 10.29
N LYS A 298 -0.14 1.34 11.13
CA LYS A 298 -1.59 1.20 11.36
C LYS A 298 -2.41 1.36 10.08
N MET A 299 -2.05 2.31 9.23
CA MET A 299 -2.70 2.52 7.94
C MET A 299 -2.55 1.29 7.03
N LYS A 300 -1.35 0.71 6.93
CA LYS A 300 -1.12 -0.50 6.14
C LYS A 300 -1.88 -1.71 6.68
N GLU A 301 -1.92 -1.88 7.99
CA GLU A 301 -2.71 -2.92 8.65
C GLU A 301 -4.21 -2.74 8.32
N MET A 302 -4.73 -1.51 8.42
CA MET A 302 -6.11 -1.19 8.09
C MET A 302 -6.45 -1.40 6.61
N GLU A 303 -5.57 -0.99 5.69
CA GLU A 303 -5.74 -1.23 4.25
C GLU A 303 -5.71 -2.72 3.92
N PHE A 304 -4.83 -3.48 4.55
CA PHE A 304 -4.72 -4.92 4.39
C PHE A 304 -6.02 -5.63 4.81
N VAL A 305 -6.53 -5.29 6.00
CA VAL A 305 -7.83 -5.79 6.49
C VAL A 305 -8.96 -5.38 5.54
N LYS A 306 -8.97 -4.13 5.05
CA LYS A 306 -10.00 -3.65 4.10
C LYS A 306 -9.99 -4.43 2.79
N ARG A 307 -8.81 -4.66 2.18
CA ARG A 307 -8.68 -5.46 0.96
C ARG A 307 -9.17 -6.89 1.16
N ARG A 308 -8.90 -7.49 2.31
CA ARG A 308 -9.40 -8.83 2.65
C ARG A 308 -10.90 -8.87 2.85
N LYS A 309 -11.50 -7.88 3.52
CA LYS A 309 -12.96 -7.76 3.64
C LYS A 309 -13.62 -7.68 2.26
N ILE A 310 -13.05 -6.90 1.34
CA ILE A 310 -13.52 -6.84 -0.06
C ILE A 310 -13.42 -8.20 -0.74
N LYS A 311 -12.28 -8.91 -0.59
CA LYS A 311 -12.10 -10.25 -1.16
C LYS A 311 -13.14 -11.24 -0.60
N VAL A 312 -13.38 -11.23 0.71
CA VAL A 312 -14.38 -12.08 1.36
C VAL A 312 -15.78 -11.80 0.81
N HIS A 313 -16.14 -10.52 0.66
CA HIS A 313 -17.43 -10.15 0.08
C HIS A 313 -17.59 -10.69 -1.35
N HIS A 314 -16.56 -10.53 -2.18
CA HIS A 314 -16.57 -11.06 -3.54
C HIS A 314 -16.71 -12.59 -3.60
N LEU A 315 -15.99 -13.31 -2.73
CA LEU A 315 -16.11 -14.77 -2.62
C LEU A 315 -17.51 -15.20 -2.16
N MET A 316 -18.15 -14.44 -1.26
CA MET A 316 -19.52 -14.69 -0.83
C MET A 316 -20.52 -14.51 -1.98
N ASP A 317 -20.39 -13.44 -2.75
CA ASP A 317 -21.25 -13.18 -3.92
C ASP A 317 -21.10 -14.29 -4.97
N GLU A 318 -19.88 -14.73 -5.27
CA GLU A 318 -19.62 -15.81 -6.24
C GLU A 318 -20.21 -17.15 -5.75
N LEU A 319 -20.12 -17.41 -4.45
CA LEU A 319 -20.65 -18.61 -3.83
C LEU A 319 -22.19 -18.63 -3.87
N GLU A 320 -22.85 -17.49 -3.65
CA GLU A 320 -24.30 -17.34 -3.80
C GLU A 320 -24.76 -17.57 -5.25
N GLN A 321 -24.02 -17.01 -6.23
CA GLN A 321 -24.28 -17.24 -7.65
C GLN A 321 -24.12 -18.71 -8.03
N THR A 322 -23.05 -19.36 -7.56
CA THR A 322 -22.79 -20.79 -7.82
C THR A 322 -23.91 -21.66 -7.23
N ARG A 323 -24.34 -21.39 -5.99
CA ARG A 323 -25.48 -22.07 -5.36
C ARG A 323 -26.77 -21.91 -6.16
N SER A 324 -27.05 -20.71 -6.63
CA SER A 324 -28.24 -20.42 -7.44
C SER A 324 -28.23 -21.20 -8.75
N GLN A 325 -27.07 -21.28 -9.43
CA GLN A 325 -26.90 -22.09 -10.64
C GLN A 325 -27.08 -23.59 -10.37
N MET A 326 -26.53 -24.10 -9.25
CA MET A 326 -26.72 -25.50 -8.86
C MET A 326 -28.19 -25.84 -8.65
N ILE A 327 -28.96 -24.99 -7.96
CA ILE A 327 -30.40 -25.18 -7.76
C ILE A 327 -31.12 -25.21 -9.12
N SER A 328 -30.75 -24.35 -10.07
CA SER A 328 -31.31 -24.36 -11.42
C SER A 328 -31.07 -25.69 -12.14
N TYR A 329 -29.82 -26.20 -12.13
CA TYR A 329 -29.50 -27.49 -12.74
C TYR A 329 -30.18 -28.66 -12.01
N GLU A 330 -30.34 -28.59 -10.69
CA GLU A 330 -31.07 -29.61 -9.92
C GLU A 330 -32.55 -29.68 -10.34
N ASN A 331 -33.20 -28.52 -10.49
CA ASN A 331 -34.58 -28.43 -10.96
C ASN A 331 -34.72 -28.91 -12.41
N GLU A 332 -33.77 -28.54 -13.28
CA GLU A 332 -33.73 -29.00 -14.67
C GLU A 332 -33.58 -30.53 -14.75
N MET A 333 -32.67 -31.11 -13.96
CA MET A 333 -32.49 -32.56 -13.90
C MET A 333 -33.76 -33.28 -13.44
N LYS A 334 -34.47 -32.76 -12.43
CA LYS A 334 -35.75 -33.32 -11.98
C LYS A 334 -36.78 -33.34 -13.11
N MET A 335 -36.97 -32.21 -13.82
CA MET A 335 -37.88 -32.13 -14.96
C MET A 335 -37.49 -33.07 -16.12
N LEU A 336 -36.20 -33.13 -16.46
CA LEU A 336 -35.71 -34.01 -17.52
C LEU A 336 -35.90 -35.48 -17.16
N GLN A 337 -35.75 -35.83 -15.89
CA GLN A 337 -35.93 -37.19 -15.41
C GLN A 337 -37.41 -37.61 -15.46
N GLU A 338 -38.34 -36.74 -15.08
CA GLU A 338 -39.78 -36.95 -15.26
C GLU A 338 -40.15 -37.12 -16.74
N LYS A 339 -39.66 -36.23 -17.62
CA LYS A 339 -39.88 -36.34 -19.07
C LYS A 339 -39.32 -37.64 -19.63
N ARG A 340 -38.13 -38.06 -19.19
CA ARG A 340 -37.54 -39.33 -19.60
C ARG A 340 -38.44 -40.51 -19.25
N HIS A 341 -39.00 -40.53 -18.04
CA HIS A 341 -39.92 -41.59 -17.61
C HIS A 341 -41.22 -41.61 -18.44
N MET A 342 -41.77 -40.45 -18.78
CA MET A 342 -42.96 -40.37 -19.65
C MET A 342 -42.68 -40.91 -21.06
N ILE A 343 -41.58 -40.48 -21.69
CA ILE A 343 -41.21 -40.94 -23.04
C ILE A 343 -40.85 -42.43 -23.03
N GLU A 344 -40.21 -42.93 -21.97
CA GLU A 344 -39.90 -44.35 -21.82
C GLU A 344 -41.17 -45.20 -21.72
N ALA A 345 -42.17 -44.73 -20.97
CA ALA A 345 -43.48 -45.38 -20.90
C ALA A 345 -44.20 -45.38 -22.26
N GLU A 346 -44.20 -44.25 -22.98
CA GLU A 346 -44.76 -44.15 -24.33
C GLU A 346 -44.06 -45.12 -25.29
N ARG A 347 -42.73 -45.15 -25.27
CA ARG A 347 -41.91 -46.05 -26.10
C ARG A 347 -42.21 -47.52 -25.82
N ASN A 348 -42.42 -47.89 -24.55
CA ASN A 348 -42.80 -49.25 -24.18
C ASN A 348 -44.21 -49.62 -24.66
N ASN A 349 -45.18 -48.73 -24.49
CA ASN A 349 -46.55 -48.93 -24.99
C ASN A 349 -46.57 -49.11 -26.52
N LEU A 350 -45.82 -48.29 -27.26
CA LEU A 350 -45.70 -48.41 -28.72
C LEU A 350 -45.04 -49.72 -29.15
N ARG A 351 -44.03 -50.18 -28.39
CA ARG A 351 -43.38 -51.46 -28.63
C ARG A 351 -44.32 -52.63 -28.39
N GLU A 352 -45.11 -52.60 -27.32
CA GLU A 352 -46.13 -53.61 -27.02
C GLU A 352 -47.23 -53.63 -28.09
N HIS A 353 -47.73 -52.47 -28.49
CA HIS A 353 -48.72 -52.33 -29.55
C HIS A 353 -48.19 -52.83 -30.91
N SER A 354 -46.93 -52.52 -31.25
CA SER A 354 -46.26 -53.03 -32.44
C SER A 354 -46.13 -54.56 -32.42
N ASN A 355 -45.82 -55.16 -31.27
CA ASN A 355 -45.73 -56.61 -31.11
C ASN A 355 -47.10 -57.29 -31.27
N HIS A 356 -48.17 -56.67 -30.78
CA HIS A 356 -49.54 -57.17 -30.93
C HIS A 356 -50.01 -57.14 -32.40
N MET A 357 -49.77 -56.04 -33.11
CA MET A 357 -50.09 -55.89 -34.54
C MET A 357 -49.36 -56.93 -35.42
N LEU A 358 -48.12 -57.29 -35.07
CA LEU A 358 -47.35 -58.32 -35.77
C LEU A 358 -47.91 -59.74 -35.61
N HIS A 359 -48.69 -60.01 -34.56
CA HIS A 359 -49.35 -61.30 -34.33
C HIS A 359 -50.70 -61.46 -35.04
N GLU A 360 -51.38 -60.36 -35.38
CA GLU A 360 -52.71 -60.39 -36.04
C GLU A 360 -52.65 -60.37 -37.59
N GLY A 361 -51.46 -60.23 -38.18
CA GLY A 361 -51.25 -60.47 -39.62
C GLY A 361 -51.64 -59.30 -40.54
N ASP A 362 -51.92 -58.11 -40.03
CA ASP A 362 -52.24 -56.93 -40.83
C ASP A 362 -50.99 -56.08 -41.12
N ARG A 363 -50.47 -56.16 -42.35
CA ARG A 363 -49.37 -55.31 -42.84
C ARG A 363 -49.90 -54.33 -43.88
N GLY A 364 -50.59 -53.30 -43.40
CA GLY A 364 -51.01 -52.11 -44.16
C GLY A 364 -50.26 -50.83 -43.78
N VAL A 365 -50.71 -49.70 -44.33
CA VAL A 365 -50.17 -48.32 -44.16
C VAL A 365 -50.02 -47.87 -42.70
N ASP A 366 -50.74 -48.49 -41.76
CA ASP A 366 -50.66 -48.18 -40.32
C ASP A 366 -49.38 -48.68 -39.65
N GLY A 367 -48.74 -49.74 -40.14
CA GLY A 367 -47.48 -50.25 -39.59
C GLY A 367 -46.29 -49.32 -39.83
N GLU A 368 -46.26 -48.65 -40.99
CA GLU A 368 -45.19 -47.71 -41.37
C GLU A 368 -45.28 -46.40 -40.56
N ARG A 369 -46.50 -45.90 -40.31
CA ARG A 369 -46.74 -44.75 -39.42
C ARG A 369 -46.36 -45.04 -37.97
N LEU A 370 -46.64 -46.26 -37.49
CA LEU A 370 -46.27 -46.68 -36.14
C LEU A 370 -44.75 -46.74 -35.96
N LEU A 371 -44.03 -47.23 -36.99
CA LEU A 371 -42.57 -47.28 -36.99
C LEU A 371 -41.95 -45.87 -36.97
N GLN A 372 -42.46 -44.95 -37.79
CA GLN A 372 -42.03 -43.55 -37.79
C GLN A 372 -42.27 -42.86 -36.44
N HIS A 373 -43.41 -43.13 -35.80
CA HIS A 373 -43.71 -42.61 -34.46
C HIS A 373 -42.77 -43.19 -33.40
N TYR A 374 -42.48 -44.50 -33.45
CA TYR A 374 -41.52 -45.14 -32.56
C TYR A 374 -40.10 -44.57 -32.71
N GLU A 375 -39.66 -44.33 -33.96
CA GLU A 375 -38.36 -43.71 -34.25
C GLU A 375 -38.29 -42.29 -33.68
N ALA A 376 -39.31 -41.45 -33.92
CA ALA A 376 -39.38 -40.09 -33.37
C ALA A 376 -39.35 -40.05 -31.82
N VAL A 377 -40.11 -40.94 -31.16
CA VAL A 377 -40.12 -41.08 -29.70
C VAL A 377 -38.76 -41.57 -29.18
N SER A 378 -38.10 -42.48 -29.92
CA SER A 378 -36.77 -42.98 -29.57
C SER A 378 -35.67 -41.93 -29.73
N GLU A 379 -35.73 -41.09 -30.76
CA GLU A 379 -34.83 -39.94 -30.93
C GLU A 379 -35.01 -38.93 -29.80
N ASN A 380 -36.26 -38.59 -29.46
CA ASN A 380 -36.56 -37.69 -28.35
C ASN A 380 -36.04 -38.23 -27.01
N TYR A 381 -36.19 -39.55 -26.77
CA TYR A 381 -35.60 -40.20 -25.59
C TYR A 381 -34.08 -40.01 -25.52
N ILE A 382 -33.36 -40.19 -26.64
CA ILE A 382 -31.90 -40.00 -26.71
C ILE A 382 -31.53 -38.54 -26.43
N GLN A 383 -32.27 -37.57 -27.00
CA GLN A 383 -32.03 -36.14 -26.75
C GLN A 383 -32.19 -35.78 -25.27
N ILE A 384 -33.28 -36.23 -24.62
CA ILE A 384 -33.50 -36.00 -23.20
C ILE A 384 -32.43 -36.66 -22.34
N LYS A 385 -31.99 -37.87 -22.70
CA LYS A 385 -30.90 -38.56 -22.01
C LYS A 385 -29.60 -37.76 -22.08
N ASN A 386 -29.22 -37.28 -23.26
CA ASN A 386 -28.02 -36.47 -23.46
C ASN A 386 -28.09 -35.14 -22.69
N HIS A 387 -29.26 -34.49 -22.69
CA HIS A 387 -29.48 -33.26 -21.92
C HIS A 387 -29.33 -33.53 -20.42
N LEU A 388 -29.92 -34.62 -19.91
CA LEU A 388 -29.79 -35.01 -18.50
C LEU A 388 -28.33 -35.27 -18.11
N GLU A 389 -27.54 -35.93 -18.98
CA GLU A 389 -26.10 -36.13 -18.75
C GLU A 389 -25.33 -34.79 -18.75
N HIS A 390 -25.68 -33.87 -19.64
CA HIS A 390 -25.09 -32.52 -19.65
C HIS A 390 -25.38 -31.75 -18.36
N SER A 391 -26.65 -31.67 -17.93
CA SER A 391 -27.03 -30.97 -16.70
C SER A 391 -26.37 -31.60 -15.46
N LYS A 392 -26.22 -32.94 -15.42
CA LYS A 392 -25.45 -33.63 -14.38
C LYS A 392 -23.97 -33.23 -14.37
N SER A 393 -23.34 -33.17 -15.54
CA SER A 393 -21.95 -32.72 -15.66
C SER A 393 -21.78 -31.29 -15.17
N LYS A 394 -22.69 -30.38 -15.56
CA LYS A 394 -22.65 -28.98 -15.13
C LYS A 394 -22.88 -28.83 -13.63
N TYR A 395 -23.81 -29.59 -13.05
CA TYR A 395 -24.01 -29.63 -11.60
C TYR A 395 -22.74 -30.10 -10.86
N SER A 396 -22.06 -31.14 -11.35
CA SER A 396 -20.81 -31.63 -10.76
C SER A 396 -19.69 -30.59 -10.84
N GLU A 397 -19.56 -29.89 -11.96
CA GLU A 397 -18.59 -28.79 -12.15
C GLU A 397 -18.83 -27.66 -11.13
N MET A 398 -20.09 -27.24 -10.99
CA MET A 398 -20.47 -26.20 -10.02
C MET A 398 -20.28 -26.66 -8.56
N SER A 399 -20.55 -27.93 -8.26
CA SER A 399 -20.31 -28.50 -6.92
C SER A 399 -18.82 -28.45 -6.54
N HIS A 400 -17.93 -28.79 -7.49
CA HIS A 400 -16.49 -28.66 -7.27
C HIS A 400 -16.06 -27.19 -7.09
N ARG A 401 -16.62 -26.28 -7.89
CA ARG A 401 -16.35 -24.84 -7.75
C ARG A 401 -16.81 -24.32 -6.39
N MET A 402 -18.00 -24.70 -5.94
CA MET A 402 -18.54 -24.34 -4.63
C MET A 402 -17.63 -24.81 -3.50
N MET A 403 -17.16 -26.05 -3.54
CA MET A 403 -16.25 -26.59 -2.52
C MET A 403 -14.92 -25.82 -2.48
N SER A 404 -14.38 -25.44 -3.64
CA SER A 404 -13.17 -24.60 -3.73
C SER A 404 -13.41 -23.21 -3.12
N LEU A 405 -14.54 -22.57 -3.45
CA LEU A 405 -14.90 -21.26 -2.91
C LEU A 405 -15.12 -21.30 -1.40
N GLU A 406 -15.77 -22.35 -0.86
CA GLU A 406 -15.95 -22.54 0.58
C GLU A 406 -14.62 -22.69 1.32
N GLN A 407 -13.65 -23.42 0.73
CA GLN A 407 -12.30 -23.54 1.27
C GLN A 407 -11.55 -22.19 1.27
N GLU A 408 -11.60 -21.45 0.16
CA GLU A 408 -10.96 -20.14 0.04
C GLU A 408 -11.59 -19.11 0.99
N LEU A 409 -12.91 -19.15 1.16
CA LEU A 409 -13.66 -18.30 2.08
C LEU A 409 -13.29 -18.60 3.53
N ALA A 410 -13.31 -19.87 3.94
CA ALA A 410 -12.93 -20.29 5.28
C ALA A 410 -11.47 -19.90 5.61
N HIS A 411 -10.56 -20.08 4.66
CA HIS A 411 -9.18 -19.63 4.81
C HIS A 411 -9.10 -18.10 4.98
N SER A 412 -9.80 -17.34 4.15
CA SER A 412 -9.79 -15.86 4.19
C SER A 412 -10.40 -15.31 5.49
N MET A 413 -11.48 -15.91 5.98
CA MET A 413 -12.14 -15.51 7.24
C MET A 413 -11.26 -15.79 8.46
N LYS A 414 -10.61 -16.96 8.51
CA LYS A 414 -9.72 -17.34 9.62
C LYS A 414 -8.59 -16.33 9.84
N ILE A 415 -8.04 -15.76 8.76
CA ILE A 415 -6.94 -14.79 8.91
C ILE A 415 -7.48 -13.43 9.38
N ILE A 416 -8.70 -13.04 9.01
CA ILE A 416 -9.33 -11.82 9.54
C ILE A 416 -9.60 -11.97 11.05
N GLU A 417 -10.08 -13.14 11.50
CA GLU A 417 -10.33 -13.41 12.92
C GLU A 417 -9.05 -13.37 13.77
N GLN A 418 -7.95 -13.92 13.25
CA GLN A 418 -6.65 -13.88 13.93
C GLN A 418 -6.11 -12.46 14.10
N GLU A 419 -6.41 -11.55 13.18
CA GLU A 419 -5.99 -10.15 13.30
C GLU A 419 -6.90 -9.34 14.24
N ASN A 420 -8.23 -9.55 14.20
CA ASN A 420 -9.14 -8.90 15.15
C ASN A 420 -8.87 -9.30 16.61
N ALA A 421 -8.43 -10.55 16.85
CA ALA A 421 -8.07 -11.03 18.18
C ALA A 421 -6.74 -10.47 18.70
N ALA A 422 -5.89 -9.90 17.84
CA ALA A 422 -4.63 -9.26 18.26
C ALA A 422 -4.82 -7.78 18.65
N ASP A 423 -5.93 -7.17 18.23
CA ASP A 423 -6.35 -5.79 18.56
C ASP A 423 -7.28 -5.72 19.80
N SER A 424 -7.66 -6.88 20.36
CA SER A 424 -8.46 -7.03 21.59
C SER A 424 -7.56 -7.32 22.78
#